data_AF-A0A6L3EX93-F1
#
_entry.id   AF-A0A6L3EX93-F1
#
_cell.length_a   1.000
_cell.length_b   1.000
_cell.length_c   1.000
_cell.angle_alpha   90.00
_cell.angle_beta   90.00
_cell.angle_gamma   90.00
#
_symmetry.space_group_name_H-M   'P 1'
#
loop_
_entity.id
_entity.type
_entity.pdbx_description
1 polymer ?
#
loop_
_entity_poly.entity_id
_entity_poly.type
_entity_poly.pdbx_seq_one_letter_code
_entity_poly.pdbx_strand_id
1 'polypeptide(L)'
;MKWQKQYETDNERKTDQHKGFIACVVINLIISILTRSLRGVSLPELQMIIMLLPWIVNIGFLVLTLLFWPEVAVGYLVFLSVVLIGSVVLGILFVAACLIGLAAGIVFTPLGDIAEVALWIVFAISFIGGLIFLGSIFYKKFMKWWHGN
;
A
#
# COMPACT_ATOMS: atom_id res chain seq x y z
N MET A 1 -11.87 -5.80 34.99
CA MET A 1 -12.41 -4.70 34.17
C MET A 1 -12.47 -5.14 32.72
N LYS A 2 -13.67 -5.23 32.12
CA LYS A 2 -13.80 -5.47 30.68
C LYS A 2 -13.70 -4.10 29.98
N TRP A 3 -12.54 -3.79 29.42
CA TRP A 3 -12.31 -2.58 28.63
C TRP A 3 -12.82 -2.71 27.17
N GLN A 4 -13.65 -3.70 26.90
CA GLN A 4 -14.14 -3.99 25.54
C GLN A 4 -15.52 -3.38 25.34
N LYS A 5 -15.62 -2.52 24.32
CA LYS A 5 -16.91 -2.03 23.82
C LYS A 5 -17.75 -3.23 23.37
N GLN A 6 -18.94 -3.39 23.96
CA GLN A 6 -19.93 -4.32 23.45
C GLN A 6 -20.63 -3.66 22.27
N TYR A 7 -20.64 -4.34 21.12
CA TYR A 7 -21.28 -3.84 19.90
C TYR A 7 -22.73 -4.32 19.89
N GLU A 8 -23.67 -3.39 19.72
CA GLU A 8 -25.10 -3.73 19.62
C GLU A 8 -25.46 -4.17 18.20
N THR A 9 -24.71 -3.70 17.19
CA THR A 9 -24.93 -4.04 15.78
C THR A 9 -23.63 -4.29 15.04
N ASP A 10 -23.69 -5.11 13.97
CA ASP A 10 -22.56 -5.33 13.06
C ASP A 10 -22.10 -4.04 12.36
N ASN A 11 -23.01 -3.08 12.17
CA ASN A 11 -22.71 -1.79 11.55
C ASN A 11 -21.80 -0.92 12.43
N GLU A 12 -21.96 -0.96 13.75
CA GLU A 12 -21.06 -0.25 14.66
C GLU A 12 -19.65 -0.86 14.65
N ARG A 13 -19.56 -2.20 14.58
CA ARG A 13 -18.28 -2.91 14.44
C ARG A 13 -17.55 -2.50 13.16
N LYS A 14 -18.24 -2.52 12.02
CA LYS A 14 -17.68 -2.09 10.72
C LYS A 14 -17.26 -0.62 10.74
N THR A 15 -18.04 0.24 11.40
CA THR A 15 -17.70 1.67 11.55
C THR A 15 -16.38 1.86 12.30
N ASP A 16 -16.16 1.12 13.38
CA ASP A 16 -14.90 1.19 14.12
C ASP A 16 -13.73 0.58 13.33
N GLN A 17 -13.95 -0.47 12.53
CA GLN A 17 -12.97 -0.97 11.57
C GLN A 17 -12.60 0.09 10.51
N HIS A 18 -13.58 0.81 9.95
CA HIS A 18 -13.30 1.90 9.01
C HIS A 18 -12.49 3.04 9.65
N LYS A 19 -12.79 3.39 10.91
CA LYS A 19 -11.99 4.37 11.66
C LYS A 19 -10.55 3.89 11.79
N GLY A 20 -10.33 2.61 12.06
CA GLY A 20 -8.99 2.02 12.12
C GLY A 20 -8.24 2.10 10.80
N PHE A 21 -8.90 1.81 9.69
CA PHE A 21 -8.35 1.96 8.35
C PHE A 21 -7.95 3.42 8.06
N ILE A 22 -8.86 4.36 8.30
CA ILE A 22 -8.62 5.80 8.07
C ILE A 22 -7.50 6.31 8.99
N ALA A 23 -7.49 5.91 10.26
CA ALA A 23 -6.43 6.27 11.19
C ALA A 23 -5.06 5.80 10.69
N CYS A 24 -4.98 4.57 10.16
CA CYS A 24 -3.75 4.06 9.57
C CYS A 24 -3.26 4.91 8.40
N VAL A 25 -4.17 5.30 7.49
CA VAL A 25 -3.86 6.20 6.35
C VAL A 25 -3.31 7.53 6.85
N VAL A 26 -4.02 8.18 7.78
CA VAL A 26 -3.67 9.50 8.30
C VAL A 26 -2.32 9.46 9.02
N ILE A 27 -2.09 8.46 9.88
CA ILE A 27 -0.83 8.28 10.60
C ILE A 27 0.32 8.11 9.61
N ASN A 28 0.17 7.24 8.60
CA ASN A 28 1.22 7.03 7.61
C ASN A 28 1.46 8.27 6.73
N LEU A 29 0.43 9.06 6.42
CA LEU A 29 0.57 10.34 5.72
C LEU A 29 1.39 11.34 6.57
N ILE A 30 1.03 11.51 7.85
CA ILE A 30 1.72 12.41 8.78
C ILE A 30 3.19 11.99 8.95
N ILE A 31 3.43 10.70 9.18
CA ILE A 31 4.78 10.16 9.29
C ILE A 31 5.56 10.42 8.01
N SER A 32 4.98 10.17 6.83
CA SER A 32 5.66 10.40 5.55
C SER A 32 6.08 11.87 5.38
N ILE A 33 5.21 12.81 5.77
CA ILE A 33 5.54 14.25 5.75
C ILE A 33 6.67 14.54 6.75
N LEU A 34 6.55 14.04 7.97
CA LEU A 34 7.54 14.23 9.03
C LEU A 34 8.91 13.67 8.63
N THR A 35 8.97 12.43 8.13
CA THR A 35 10.20 11.80 7.65
C THR A 35 10.82 12.60 6.51
N ARG A 36 10.01 13.11 5.57
CA ARG A 36 10.52 13.94 4.46
C ARG A 36 11.11 15.26 4.96
N SER A 37 10.47 15.91 5.94
CA SER A 37 10.97 17.14 6.56
C SER A 37 12.26 16.91 7.36
N LEU A 38 12.43 15.74 7.97
CA LEU A 38 13.60 15.39 8.77
C LEU A 38 14.82 14.93 7.94
N ARG A 39 14.66 14.61 6.65
CA ARG A 39 15.77 14.20 5.76
C ARG A 39 16.85 15.27 5.57
N GLY A 40 16.56 16.53 5.86
CA GLY A 40 17.54 17.63 5.79
C GLY A 40 18.48 17.73 6.99
N VAL A 41 18.27 16.93 8.04
CA VAL A 41 19.09 16.99 9.27
C VAL A 41 20.33 16.09 9.10
N SER A 42 21.52 16.69 9.12
CA SER A 42 22.82 16.03 8.88
C SER A 42 23.39 15.34 10.12
N LEU A 43 22.55 14.77 10.98
CA LEU A 43 22.98 14.02 12.17
C LEU A 43 22.89 12.51 11.89
N PRO A 44 24.03 11.81 11.69
CA PRO A 44 24.04 10.39 11.32
C PRO A 44 23.40 9.48 12.39
N GLU A 45 23.52 9.84 13.66
CA GLU A 45 22.88 9.13 14.78
C GLU A 45 21.35 9.20 14.71
N LEU A 46 20.80 10.30 14.18
CA LEU A 46 19.36 10.49 14.02
C LEU A 46 18.82 9.78 12.78
N GLN A 47 19.65 9.51 11.76
CA GLN A 47 19.18 8.91 10.50
C GLN A 47 18.57 7.52 10.72
N MET A 48 19.19 6.70 11.57
CA MET A 48 18.66 5.37 11.90
C MET A 48 17.30 5.47 12.60
N ILE A 49 17.15 6.41 13.53
CA ILE A 49 15.89 6.65 14.24
C ILE A 49 14.82 7.16 13.27
N ILE A 50 15.15 8.11 12.39
CA ILE A 50 14.24 8.63 11.37
C ILE A 50 13.77 7.51 10.42
N MET A 51 14.65 6.57 10.06
CA MET A 51 14.31 5.41 9.22
C MET A 51 13.39 4.41 9.94
N LEU A 52 13.57 4.22 11.25
CA LEU A 52 12.75 3.32 12.07
C LEU A 52 11.46 3.97 12.57
N LEU A 53 11.36 5.30 12.56
CA LEU A 53 10.23 6.07 13.07
C LEU A 53 8.87 5.58 12.51
N PRO A 54 8.71 5.31 11.21
CA PRO A 54 7.46 4.80 10.68
C PRO A 54 7.06 3.46 11.31
N TRP A 55 8.03 2.57 11.50
CA TRP A 55 7.81 1.25 12.08
C TRP A 55 7.43 1.33 13.54
N ILE A 56 8.16 2.15 14.31
CA ILE A 56 7.91 2.34 15.74
C ILE A 56 6.48 2.88 15.96
N VAL A 57 6.08 3.89 15.19
CA VAL A 57 4.74 4.48 15.32
C VAL A 57 3.65 3.48 14.87
N ASN A 58 3.84 2.79 13.74
CA ASN A 58 2.85 1.80 13.28
C ASN A 58 2.69 0.63 14.27
N ILE A 59 3.79 0.05 14.76
CA ILE A 59 3.77 -1.06 15.73
C ILE A 59 3.17 -0.59 17.05
N GLY A 60 3.61 0.56 17.56
CA GLY A 60 3.10 1.12 18.82
C GLY A 60 1.60 1.37 18.76
N PHE A 61 1.13 1.99 17.67
CA PHE A 61 -0.30 2.25 17.48
C PHE A 61 -1.12 0.96 17.30
N LEU A 62 -0.58 -0.03 16.57
CA LEU A 62 -1.21 -1.34 16.41
C LEU A 62 -1.34 -2.08 17.75
N VAL A 63 -0.29 -2.08 18.57
CA VAL A 63 -0.33 -2.72 19.90
C VAL A 63 -1.33 -2.01 20.81
N LEU A 64 -1.32 -0.68 20.84
CA LEU A 64 -2.29 0.10 21.62
C LEU A 64 -3.72 -0.18 21.17
N THR A 65 -3.98 -0.15 19.86
CA THR A 65 -5.31 -0.47 19.33
C THR A 65 -5.71 -1.92 19.58
N LEU A 66 -4.80 -2.90 19.51
CA LEU A 66 -5.12 -4.29 19.87
C LEU A 66 -5.54 -4.45 21.33
N LEU A 67 -4.89 -3.73 22.25
CA LEU A 67 -5.17 -3.81 23.68
C LEU A 67 -6.48 -3.12 24.07
N PHE A 68 -6.77 -1.95 23.48
CA PHE A 68 -7.91 -1.12 23.88
C PHE A 68 -9.12 -1.22 22.93
N TRP A 69 -8.90 -1.37 21.63
CA TRP A 69 -9.93 -1.34 20.58
C TRP A 69 -9.63 -2.35 19.45
N PRO A 70 -9.80 -3.66 19.68
CA PRO A 70 -9.39 -4.71 18.75
C PRO A 70 -10.02 -4.58 17.36
N GLU A 71 -11.26 -4.12 17.26
CA GLU A 71 -11.92 -3.91 15.96
C GLU A 71 -11.30 -2.76 15.14
N VAL A 72 -10.80 -1.73 15.81
CA VAL A 72 -10.01 -0.66 15.16
C VAL A 72 -8.69 -1.25 14.64
N ALA A 73 -8.05 -2.13 15.43
CA ALA A 73 -6.84 -2.82 15.00
C ALA A 73 -7.08 -3.74 13.78
N VAL A 74 -8.25 -4.40 13.69
CA VAL A 74 -8.61 -5.17 12.50
C VAL A 74 -8.63 -4.27 11.26
N GLY A 75 -9.29 -3.11 11.34
CA GLY A 75 -9.28 -2.13 10.25
C GLY A 75 -7.88 -1.66 9.86
N TYR A 76 -7.02 -1.47 10.85
CA TYR A 76 -5.60 -1.12 10.66
C TYR A 76 -4.83 -2.22 9.94
N LEU A 77 -5.01 -3.49 10.34
CA LEU A 77 -4.39 -4.65 9.72
C LEU A 77 -4.88 -4.85 8.28
N VAL A 78 -6.15 -4.58 8.00
CA VAL A 78 -6.68 -4.60 6.64
C VAL A 78 -5.91 -3.60 5.77
N PHE A 79 -5.73 -2.35 6.21
CA PHE A 79 -4.94 -1.37 5.46
C PHE A 79 -3.52 -1.86 5.19
N LEU A 80 -2.81 -2.33 6.22
CA LEU A 80 -1.44 -2.84 6.06
C LEU A 80 -1.38 -4.01 5.08
N SER A 81 -2.36 -4.92 5.13
CA SER A 81 -2.45 -6.06 4.21
C SER A 81 -2.70 -5.60 2.77
N VAL A 82 -3.59 -4.62 2.56
CA VAL A 82 -3.86 -4.02 1.25
C VAL A 82 -2.60 -3.39 0.67
N VAL A 83 -1.86 -2.61 1.48
CA VAL A 83 -0.62 -1.98 1.06
C VAL A 83 0.46 -3.01 0.73
N LEU A 84 0.61 -4.05 1.56
CA LEU A 84 1.60 -5.11 1.35
C LEU A 84 1.30 -5.94 0.09
N ILE A 85 0.05 -6.36 -0.10
CA ILE A 85 -0.35 -7.09 -1.30
C ILE A 85 -0.16 -6.20 -2.53
N GLY A 86 -0.59 -4.94 -2.45
CA GLY A 86 -0.42 -3.96 -3.51
C GLY A 86 1.05 -3.76 -3.91
N SER A 87 1.95 -3.61 -2.93
CA SER A 87 3.37 -3.42 -3.19
C SER A 87 4.04 -4.66 -3.78
N VAL A 88 3.69 -5.86 -3.31
CA VAL A 88 4.18 -7.13 -3.89
C VAL A 88 3.71 -7.30 -5.33
N VAL A 89 2.42 -7.05 -5.60
CA VAL A 89 1.86 -7.14 -6.96
C VAL A 89 2.55 -6.14 -7.88
N LEU A 90 2.72 -4.89 -7.45
CA LEU A 90 3.45 -3.88 -8.21
C LEU A 90 4.92 -4.28 -8.46
N GLY A 91 5.59 -4.87 -7.47
CA GLY A 91 6.96 -5.37 -7.60
C GLY A 91 7.08 -6.50 -8.62
N ILE A 92 6.18 -7.48 -8.58
CA ILE A 92 6.13 -8.58 -9.56
C ILE A 92 5.89 -8.03 -10.97
N LEU A 93 4.91 -7.14 -11.11
CA LEU A 93 4.60 -6.49 -12.38
C LEU A 93 5.80 -5.70 -12.91
N PHE A 94 6.50 -4.96 -12.05
CA PHE A 94 7.71 -4.23 -12.42
C PHE A 94 8.83 -5.17 -12.89
N VAL A 95 9.11 -6.26 -12.17
CA VAL A 95 10.13 -7.24 -12.58
C VAL A 95 9.76 -7.91 -13.89
N ALA A 96 8.50 -8.33 -14.05
CA ALA A 96 8.00 -8.89 -15.30
C ALA A 96 8.14 -7.89 -16.45
N ALA A 97 7.86 -6.60 -16.20
CA ALA A 97 8.05 -5.54 -17.16
C ALA A 97 9.50 -5.38 -17.60
N CYS A 98 10.44 -5.38 -16.65
CA CYS A 98 11.87 -5.32 -16.95
C CYS A 98 12.34 -6.53 -17.78
N LEU A 99 11.88 -7.74 -17.45
CA LEU A 99 12.25 -8.95 -18.18
C LEU A 99 11.70 -8.97 -19.61
N ILE A 100 10.44 -8.56 -19.78
CA ILE A 100 9.82 -8.42 -21.11
C ILE A 100 10.54 -7.35 -21.93
N GLY A 101 10.84 -6.20 -21.31
CA GLY A 101 11.60 -5.13 -21.96
C GLY A 101 13.00 -5.56 -22.38
N LEU A 102 13.72 -6.31 -21.53
CA LEU A 102 15.03 -6.87 -21.85
C LEU A 102 14.95 -7.89 -23.01
N ALA A 103 14.00 -8.83 -22.94
CA ALA A 103 13.80 -9.82 -23.99
C ALA A 103 13.40 -9.17 -25.32
N ALA A 104 12.55 -8.15 -25.28
CA ALA A 104 12.20 -7.36 -26.45
C ALA A 104 13.42 -6.61 -27.01
N GLY A 105 14.25 -5.98 -26.16
CA GLY A 105 15.48 -5.32 -26.61
C GLY A 105 16.45 -6.29 -27.31
N ILE A 106 16.60 -7.52 -26.80
CA ILE A 106 17.49 -8.53 -27.42
C ILE A 106 16.93 -9.05 -28.75
N VAL A 107 15.61 -9.23 -28.87
CA VAL A 107 14.98 -9.78 -30.08
C VAL A 107 14.79 -8.74 -31.17
N PHE A 108 14.54 -7.48 -30.79
CA PHE A 108 14.15 -6.40 -31.71
C PHE A 108 15.26 -5.36 -31.96
N THR A 109 16.44 -5.49 -31.34
CA THR A 109 17.66 -4.72 -31.68
C THR A 109 17.98 -4.66 -33.18
N PRO A 110 17.79 -5.72 -34.00
CA PRO A 110 18.04 -5.62 -35.44
C PRO A 110 16.95 -4.90 -36.25
N LEU A 111 15.79 -4.55 -35.67
CA LEU A 111 14.66 -3.92 -36.37
C LEU A 111 14.71 -2.38 -36.41
N GLY A 112 15.74 -1.77 -35.82
CA GLY A 112 15.98 -0.33 -35.82
C GLY A 112 15.13 0.45 -34.81
N ASP A 113 15.58 1.68 -34.50
CA ASP A 113 15.05 2.54 -33.41
C ASP A 113 13.50 2.70 -33.42
N ILE A 114 12.87 2.68 -34.60
CA ILE A 114 11.43 2.89 -34.75
C ILE A 114 10.62 1.69 -34.25
N ALA A 115 11.10 0.46 -34.51
CA ALA A 115 10.42 -0.77 -34.06
C ALA A 115 10.56 -0.95 -32.54
N GLU A 116 11.70 -0.55 -31.97
CA GLU A 116 11.94 -0.55 -30.54
C GLU A 116 10.98 0.42 -29.81
N VAL A 117 10.83 1.65 -30.31
CA VAL A 117 9.90 2.64 -29.75
C VAL A 117 8.45 2.14 -29.79
N ALA A 118 8.01 1.54 -30.89
CA ALA A 118 6.65 1.01 -31.02
C ALA A 118 6.36 -0.10 -29.99
N LEU A 119 7.34 -0.99 -29.74
CA LEU A 119 7.25 -2.04 -28.73
C LEU A 119 7.14 -1.51 -27.31
N TRP A 120 7.96 -0.51 -26.95
CA TRP A 120 7.88 0.13 -25.64
C TRP A 120 6.52 0.81 -25.41
N ILE A 121 5.93 1.41 -26.44
CA ILE A 121 4.59 2.01 -26.36
C ILE A 121 3.53 0.94 -26.13
N VAL A 122 3.53 -0.15 -26.91
CA VAL A 122 2.58 -1.27 -26.74
C VAL A 122 2.72 -1.90 -25.36
N PHE A 123 3.95 -2.05 -24.89
CA PHE A 123 4.25 -2.55 -23.55
C PHE A 123 3.69 -1.62 -22.46
N ALA A 124 3.97 -0.32 -22.55
CA ALA A 124 3.48 0.67 -21.59
C ALA A 124 1.94 0.71 -21.53
N ILE A 125 1.27 0.69 -22.68
CA ILE A 125 -0.21 0.67 -22.77
C ILE A 125 -0.76 -0.61 -22.13
N SER A 126 -0.16 -1.77 -22.42
CA SER A 126 -0.59 -3.06 -21.85
C SER A 126 -0.38 -3.12 -20.34
N PHE A 127 0.74 -2.59 -19.85
CA PHE A 127 1.07 -2.51 -18.44
C PHE A 127 0.10 -1.60 -17.68
N ILE A 128 -0.15 -0.40 -18.20
CA ILE A 128 -1.11 0.56 -17.62
C ILE A 128 -2.52 -0.03 -17.65
N GLY A 129 -2.93 -0.64 -18.77
CA GLY A 129 -4.23 -1.32 -18.89
C GLY A 129 -4.39 -2.46 -17.87
N GLY A 130 -3.36 -3.27 -17.69
CA GLY A 130 -3.32 -4.35 -16.69
C GLY A 130 -3.44 -3.83 -15.25
N LEU A 131 -2.73 -2.75 -14.93
CA LEU A 131 -2.82 -2.09 -13.61
C LEU A 131 -4.22 -1.53 -13.35
N ILE A 132 -4.84 -0.88 -14.33
CA ILE A 132 -6.21 -0.35 -14.21
C ILE A 132 -7.19 -1.51 -14.01
N PHE A 133 -7.05 -2.60 -14.78
CA PHE A 133 -7.94 -3.76 -14.68
C PHE A 133 -7.84 -4.44 -13.31
N LEU A 134 -6.63 -4.78 -12.85
CA LEU A 134 -6.41 -5.34 -11.51
C LEU A 134 -6.88 -4.39 -10.41
N GLY A 135 -6.58 -3.10 -10.55
CA GLY A 135 -7.05 -2.04 -9.67
C GLY A 135 -8.57 -2.01 -9.58
N SER A 136 -9.29 -2.19 -10.69
CA SER A 136 -10.76 -2.21 -10.73
C SER A 136 -11.37 -3.42 -10.01
N ILE A 137 -10.76 -4.61 -10.15
CA ILE A 137 -11.21 -5.82 -9.46
C ILE A 137 -10.99 -5.67 -7.95
N PHE A 138 -9.81 -5.19 -7.58
CA PHE A 138 -9.45 -4.94 -6.20
C PHE A 138 -10.38 -3.90 -5.57
N TYR A 139 -10.60 -2.78 -6.27
CA TYR A 139 -11.51 -1.72 -5.85
C TYR A 139 -12.94 -2.25 -5.64
N LYS A 140 -13.48 -3.06 -6.57
CA LYS A 140 -14.81 -3.67 -6.40
C LYS A 140 -14.89 -4.55 -5.16
N LYS A 141 -13.91 -5.41 -4.92
CA LYS A 141 -13.86 -6.26 -3.71
C LYS A 141 -13.73 -5.44 -2.44
N PHE A 142 -12.86 -4.42 -2.46
CA PHE A 142 -12.67 -3.50 -1.35
C PHE A 142 -13.95 -2.70 -1.04
N MET A 143 -14.62 -2.16 -2.07
CA MET A 143 -15.87 -1.42 -1.91
C MET A 143 -17.00 -2.30 -1.40
N LYS A 144 -17.05 -3.58 -1.80
CA LYS A 144 -18.02 -4.54 -1.25
C LYS A 144 -17.78 -4.76 0.25
N TRP A 145 -16.52 -4.96 0.65
CA TRP A 145 -16.15 -5.02 2.06
C TRP A 145 -16.51 -3.74 2.83
N TRP A 146 -16.20 -2.57 2.24
CA TRP A 146 -16.46 -1.25 2.82
C TRP A 146 -17.95 -0.95 3.02
N HIS A 147 -18.80 -1.32 2.06
CA HIS A 147 -20.25 -1.10 2.17
C HIS A 147 -20.97 -2.23 2.91
N GLY A 148 -20.27 -3.33 3.22
CA GLY A 148 -20.83 -4.42 4.00
C GLY A 148 -21.84 -5.31 3.28
N ASN A 149 -21.83 -5.33 1.94
CA ASN A 149 -22.68 -6.16 1.07
C ASN A 149 -22.06 -7.52 0.73
#